data_AF-A0A6A4PCX9-F1
#
_entry.id   AF-A0A6A4PCX9-F1
#
_cell.length_a   1.000
_cell.length_b   1.000
_cell.length_c   1.000
_cell.angle_alpha   90.00
_cell.angle_beta   90.00
_cell.angle_gamma   90.00
#
_symmetry.space_group_name_H-M   'P 1'
#
loop_
_entity.id
_entity.type
_entity.pdbx_description
1 polymer ?
#
loop_
_entity_poly.entity_id
_entity_poly.type
_entity_poly.pdbx_seq_one_letter_code
_entity_poly.pdbx_strand_id
1 'polypeptide(L)' 'MTELKLFLDIAMMTVHNGKERDENEWKGLFKKAGFEHCKIYPIFGFISLIELYL' A
#
# COMPACT_ATOMS: atom_id res chain seq x y z
N MET A 1 -12.71 -8.34 -5.42
CA MET A 1 -11.49 -7.88 -4.71
C MET A 1 -11.22 -6.39 -4.90
N THR A 2 -11.22 -5.90 -6.15
CA THR A 2 -11.02 -4.47 -6.47
C THR A 2 -12.03 -3.54 -5.81
N GLU A 3 -13.30 -3.94 -5.74
CA GLU A 3 -14.36 -3.13 -5.10
C GLU A 3 -14.10 -2.90 -3.60
N LEU A 4 -13.56 -3.90 -2.89
CA LEU A 4 -13.25 -3.78 -1.47
C LEU A 4 -12.05 -2.84 -1.23
N LYS A 5 -11.02 -2.90 -2.09
CA LYS A 5 -9.90 -1.95 -2.04
C LYS A 5 -10.39 -0.52 -2.29
N LEU A 6 -11.29 -0.32 -3.26
CA LEU A 6 -11.89 0.98 -3.55
C LEU A 6 -12.74 1.48 -2.37
N PHE A 7 -13.55 0.59 -1.77
CA PHE A 7 -14.34 0.94 -0.59
C PHE A 7 -13.45 1.41 0.57
N LEU A 8 -12.33 0.72 0.81
CA LEU A 8 -11.36 1.12 1.84
C LEU A 8 -10.70 2.46 1.51
N ASP A 9 -10.31 2.71 0.26
CA ASP A 9 -9.75 4.00 -0.14
C ASP A 9 -10.73 5.16 0.06
N ILE A 10 -12.01 4.97 -0.31
CA ILE A 10 -13.08 5.94 -0.06
C ILE A 10 -13.29 6.14 1.46
N ALA A 11 -13.24 5.07 2.25
CA ALA A 11 -13.35 5.16 3.70
C ALA A 11 -12.19 5.96 4.32
N MET A 12 -10.96 5.75 3.84
CA MET A 12 -9.79 6.51 4.28
C MET A 12 -9.89 7.99 3.89
N MET A 13 -10.38 8.29 2.69
CA MET A 13 -10.62 9.65 2.23
C MET A 13 -11.69 10.37 3.07
N THR A 14 -12.79 9.69 3.37
CA THR A 14 -13.94 10.32 4.06
C THR A 14 -13.76 10.44 5.57
N VAL A 15 -13.19 9.43 6.22
CA VAL A 15 -13.06 9.38 7.68
C VAL A 15 -11.76 10.01 8.17
N HIS A 16 -10.67 9.85 7.41
CA HIS A 16 -9.33 10.24 7.85
C HIS A 16 -8.66 11.30 6.95
N ASN A 17 -9.35 11.75 5.89
CA ASN A 17 -8.78 12.63 4.86
C ASN A 17 -7.46 12.05 4.28
N GLY A 18 -7.37 10.72 4.24
CA GLY A 18 -6.23 9.93 3.78
C GLY A 18 -6.48 9.29 2.42
N LYS A 19 -5.49 8.57 1.92
CA LYS A 19 -5.55 7.83 0.65
C LYS A 19 -4.74 6.55 0.80
N GLU A 20 -5.28 5.43 0.30
CA GLU A 20 -4.53 4.20 0.16
C GLU A 20 -3.49 4.32 -0.97
N ARG A 21 -2.29 3.81 -0.72
CA ARG A 21 -1.18 3.91 -1.68
C ARG A 21 -1.16 2.73 -2.65
N ASP A 22 -0.81 3.01 -3.90
CA ASP A 22 -0.49 1.97 -4.86
C ASP A 22 0.93 1.41 -4.66
N GLU A 23 1.24 0.31 -5.36
CA GLU A 23 2.54 -0.37 -5.23
C GLU A 23 3.72 0.49 -5.68
N ASN A 24 3.54 1.39 -6.65
CA ASN A 24 4.60 2.24 -7.16
C ASN A 24 4.89 3.38 -6.19
N GLU A 25 3.85 3.97 -5.60
CA GLU A 25 3.95 4.95 -4.52
C GLU A 25 4.72 4.36 -3.34
N TRP A 26 4.39 3.13 -2.93
CA TRP A 26 5.13 2.41 -1.89
C TRP A 26 6.59 2.15 -2.26
N LYS A 27 6.87 1.56 -3.42
CA LYS A 27 8.24 1.29 -3.88
C LYS A 27 9.09 2.57 -3.96
N GLY A 28 8.51 3.66 -4.45
CA GLY A 28 9.19 4.96 -4.52
C GLY A 28 9.51 5.52 -3.13
N LEU A 29 8.58 5.40 -2.19
CA LEU A 29 8.76 5.84 -0.81
C LEU A 29 9.87 5.05 -0.11
N PHE A 30 9.88 3.73 -0.24
CA PHE A 30 10.90 2.88 0.39
C PHE A 30 12.27 3.05 -0.24
N LYS A 31 12.36 3.20 -1.56
CA LYS A 31 13.62 3.53 -2.23
C LYS A 31 14.20 4.86 -1.73
N LYS A 32 13.35 5.88 -1.54
CA LYS A 32 13.78 7.18 -0.95
C LYS A 32 14.21 7.05 0.51
N ALA A 33 13.65 6.09 1.24
CA ALA A 33 14.03 5.80 2.62
C ALA A 33 15.34 4.97 2.73
N GLY A 34 15.92 4.51 1.62
CA GLY A 34 17.20 3.80 1.59
C GLY A 34 17.11 2.27 1.59
N PHE A 35 15.92 1.69 1.36
CA PHE A 35 15.78 0.25 1.19
C PHE A 35 16.11 -0.17 -0.25
N GLU A 36 16.95 -1.20 -0.43
CA GLU A 36 17.31 -1.72 -1.75
C GLU A 36 16.23 -2.61 -2.35
N HIS A 37 15.53 -3.38 -1.50
CA HIS A 37 14.52 -4.33 -1.97
C HIS A 37 13.20 -4.23 -1.20
N CYS A 38 12.09 -4.37 -1.95
CA CYS A 38 10.74 -4.38 -1.44
C CYS A 38 9.96 -5.54 -2.08
N LYS A 39 9.39 -6.42 -1.25
CA LYS A 39 8.49 -7.49 -1.69
C LYS A 39 7.10 -7.21 -1.13
N ILE A 40 6.10 -7.26 -2.00
CA ILE A 40 4.70 -7.00 -1.64
C ILE A 40 3.91 -8.28 -1.89
N TYR A 41 3.27 -8.79 -0.84
CA TYR A 41 2.46 -9.99 -0.88
C TYR A 41 0.99 -9.63 -0.63
N PRO A 42 0.05 -9.99 -1.53
CA PRO A 42 -1.36 -9.76 -1.27
C PRO A 42 -1.83 -10.68 -0.14
N ILE A 43 -2.37 -10.10 0.93
CA ILE A 43 -2.95 -10.81 2.08
C ILE A 43 -4.45 -10.55 2.13
N PHE A 44 -5.23 -11.63 2.22
CA PHE A 44 -6.70 -11.58 2.15
C PHE A 44 -7.23 -10.81 0.91
N GLY A 45 -6.41 -10.59 -0.12
CA GLY A 45 -6.69 -9.92 -1.39
C GLY A 45 -7.04 -8.43 -1.36
N PHE A 46 -7.18 -7.79 -0.19
CA PHE A 46 -7.37 -6.34 -0.06
C PHE A 46 -6.32 -5.63 0.81
N ILE A 47 -5.61 -6.38 1.66
CA ILE A 47 -4.43 -5.91 2.41
C ILE A 47 -3.17 -6.42 1.69
N SER A 48 -2.05 -5.76 1.90
CA SER A 48 -0.75 -6.24 1.45
C SER A 48 0.23 -6.31 2.61
N LEU A 49 0.99 -7.39 2.70
CA LEU A 49 2.19 -7.45 3.53
C LEU A 49 3.37 -6.93 2.72
N ILE A 50 4.13 -6.03 3.32
CA ILE A 50 5.30 -5.42 2.69
C ILE A 50 6.52 -5.83 3.50
N GLU A 51 7.44 -6.55 2.84
CA GLU A 51 8.75 -6.88 3.39
C GLU A 51 9.80 -5.96 2.76
N LEU A 52 10.58 -5.31 3.62
CA LEU A 52 11.65 -4.41 3.22
C LEU A 52 13.00 -5.02 3.62
N TYR A 53 13.95 -4.95 2.71
CA TYR A 53 15.31 -5.40 2.92
C TYR A 53 16.25 -4.24 2.64
N LEU A 54 17.27 -4.12 3.48
CA LEU A 54 18.40 -3.23 3.24
C LEU A 54 19.22 -3.74 2.06
#